data_AF-A0A7X8QKV0-F1
#
_entry.id   AF-A0A7X8QKV0-F1
#
_cell.length_a   1.000
_cell.length_b   1.000
_cell.length_c   1.000
_cell.angle_alpha   90.00
_cell.angle_beta   90.00
_cell.angle_gamma   90.00
#
_symmetry.space_group_name_H-M   'P 1'
#
loop_
_entity.id
_entity.type
_entity.pdbx_description
1 polymer ?
#
loop_
_entity_poly.entity_id
_entity_poly.type
_entity_poly.pdbx_seq_one_letter_code
_entity_poly.pdbx_strand_id
1 'polypeptide(L)'
;MYIIEAVKGDWKWISGVFMEEQKSHEFFEMIPDDLKPYQRLYEIPHKEYPVYIVEKDGFSFVSKDELIRKLKLTEISDREESVYFNYYYITEDYWPEKPGRDHMGSLYHEHVTNDYLKEFSIKNDLD
;
A
#
# COMPACT_ATOMS: atom_id res chain seq x y z
N MET A 1 -8.71 7.88 6.89
CA MET A 1 -7.62 7.15 7.56
C MET A 1 -6.38 8.01 7.48
N TYR A 2 -5.42 7.87 8.38
CA TYR A 2 -4.23 8.71 8.45
C TYR A 2 -3.00 7.93 8.00
N ILE A 3 -2.25 8.49 7.06
CA ILE A 3 -1.13 7.85 6.39
C ILE A 3 0.13 8.64 6.71
N ILE A 4 1.19 7.92 7.06
CA ILE A 4 2.54 8.47 7.12
C ILE A 4 3.32 7.87 5.96
N GLU A 5 3.57 8.69 4.95
CA GLU A 5 4.35 8.31 3.77
C GLU A 5 5.71 8.99 3.83
N ALA A 6 6.73 8.26 3.38
CA ALA A 6 8.08 8.73 3.32
C ALA A 6 8.59 8.79 1.87
N VAL A 7 9.34 9.84 1.55
CA VAL A 7 10.02 10.01 0.27
C VAL A 7 11.46 10.45 0.49
N LYS A 8 12.42 9.62 0.07
CA LYS A 8 13.86 9.90 0.17
C LYS A 8 14.55 9.60 -1.16
N GLY A 9 14.73 10.64 -1.98
CA GLY A 9 15.17 10.47 -3.37
C GLY A 9 14.09 9.72 -4.16
N ASP A 10 14.49 8.66 -4.87
CA ASP A 10 13.56 7.81 -5.63
C ASP A 10 12.87 6.74 -4.77
N TRP A 11 13.28 6.60 -3.51
CA TRP A 11 12.72 5.61 -2.60
C TRP A 11 11.47 6.16 -1.89
N LYS A 12 10.36 5.41 -1.94
CA LYS A 12 9.09 5.74 -1.30
C LYS A 12 8.61 4.56 -0.48
N TRP A 13 8.05 4.82 0.70
CA TRP A 13 7.47 3.79 1.56
C TRP A 13 6.36 4.36 2.44
N ILE A 14 5.50 3.49 2.93
CA ILE A 14 4.52 3.79 3.97
C ILE A 14 5.18 3.45 5.30
N SER A 15 5.32 4.46 6.16
CA SER A 15 5.86 4.32 7.52
C SER A 15 4.78 3.96 8.54
N GLY A 16 3.52 4.25 8.25
CA GLY A 16 2.40 3.93 9.14
C GLY A 16 1.04 4.23 8.52
N VAL A 17 0.03 3.49 8.99
CA VAL A 17 -1.38 3.65 8.61
C VAL A 17 -2.22 3.53 9.87
N PHE A 18 -3.06 4.52 10.14
CA PHE A 18 -3.83 4.59 11.38
C PHE A 18 -5.27 4.98 11.12
N MET A 19 -6.20 4.35 11.83
CA MET A 19 -7.61 4.74 11.79
C MET A 19 -7.82 6.09 12.48
N GLU A 20 -7.16 6.29 13.61
CA GLU A 20 -7.32 7.45 14.49
C GLU A 20 -6.22 8.49 14.28
N GLU A 21 -6.61 9.77 14.25
CA GLU A 21 -5.69 10.90 14.11
C GLU A 21 -4.64 10.93 15.22
N GLN A 22 -5.11 10.78 16.47
CA GLN A 22 -4.26 10.86 17.65
C GLN A 22 -3.10 9.86 17.60
N LYS A 23 -3.39 8.59 17.25
CA LYS A 23 -2.37 7.54 17.09
C LYS A 23 -1.38 7.88 15.99
N SER A 24 -1.85 8.48 14.89
CA SER A 24 -0.95 8.88 13.80
C SER A 24 0.03 9.98 14.22
N HIS A 25 -0.41 10.94 15.05
CA HIS A 25 0.47 11.96 15.61
C HIS A 25 1.46 11.38 16.62
N GLU A 26 1.00 10.48 17.50
CA GLU A 26 1.87 9.79 18.46
C GLU A 26 2.99 9.03 17.74
N PHE A 27 2.65 8.25 16.72
CA PHE A 27 3.66 7.56 15.91
C PHE A 27 4.58 8.53 15.18
N PHE A 28 4.04 9.59 14.58
CA PHE A 28 4.83 10.59 13.86
C PHE A 28 5.88 11.26 14.76
N GLU A 29 5.54 11.51 16.03
CA GLU A 29 6.49 12.06 17.00
C GLU A 29 7.62 11.11 17.37
N MET A 30 7.37 9.80 17.33
CA MET A 30 8.39 8.77 17.59
C MET A 30 9.39 8.60 16.43
N ILE A 31 9.15 9.21 15.27
CA ILE A 31 10.07 9.13 14.14
C ILE A 31 11.37 9.88 14.45
N PRO A 32 12.55 9.25 14.28
CA PRO A 32 13.85 9.90 14.46
C PRO A 32 14.00 11.19 13.66
N ASP A 33 14.67 12.20 14.24
CA ASP A 33 14.84 13.53 13.65
C ASP A 33 15.55 13.51 12.28
N ASP A 34 16.43 12.53 12.05
CA ASP A 34 17.12 12.34 10.77
C ASP A 34 16.22 11.76 9.68
N LEU A 35 15.10 11.12 10.06
CA LEU A 35 14.12 10.56 9.14
C LEU A 35 12.89 11.46 8.94
N LYS A 36 12.53 12.25 9.95
CA LYS A 36 11.33 13.13 9.98
C LYS A 36 11.20 14.05 8.75
N PRO A 37 12.28 14.66 8.20
CA PRO A 37 12.20 15.51 7.01
C PRO A 37 11.70 14.79 5.74
N TYR A 38 11.80 13.46 5.69
CA TYR A 38 11.32 12.66 4.58
C TYR A 38 9.87 12.22 4.72
N GLN A 39 9.26 12.45 5.89
CA GLN A 39 7.92 11.96 6.23
C GLN A 39 6.84 13.01 5.99
N ARG A 40 5.66 12.54 5.62
CA ARG A 40 4.45 13.35 5.50
C ARG A 40 3.29 12.60 6.11
N LEU A 41 2.61 13.26 7.04
CA LEU A 41 1.34 12.81 7.59
C LEU A 41 0.21 13.48 6.82
N TYR A 42 -0.74 12.68 6.31
CA TYR A 42 -1.94 13.19 5.66
C TYR A 42 -3.13 12.25 5.87
N GLU A 43 -4.32 12.77 5.64
CA GLU A 43 -5.57 12.01 5.69
C GLU A 43 -6.00 11.57 4.29
N ILE A 44 -6.47 10.33 4.17
CA ILE A 44 -7.16 9.83 2.99
C ILE A 44 -8.67 9.72 3.23
N PRO A 45 -9.50 9.87 2.17
CA PRO A 45 -10.96 9.74 2.27
C PRO A 45 -11.45 8.38 2.76
N HIS A 46 -10.72 7.31 2.47
CA HIS A 46 -11.06 5.96 2.94
C HIS A 46 -10.92 5.86 4.46
N LYS A 47 -11.95 5.38 5.16
CA LYS A 47 -12.07 5.44 6.63
C LYS A 47 -12.40 4.09 7.28
N GLU A 48 -12.10 2.99 6.58
CA GLU A 48 -12.40 1.64 7.06
C GLU A 48 -11.27 0.66 6.70
N TYR A 49 -11.14 -0.42 7.46
CA TYR A 49 -10.29 -1.56 7.11
C TYR A 49 -11.13 -2.64 6.42
N PRO A 50 -10.55 -3.43 5.49
CA PRO A 50 -9.19 -3.28 4.98
C PRO A 50 -9.03 -2.05 4.09
N VAL A 51 -7.82 -1.47 4.09
CA VAL A 51 -7.39 -0.53 3.06
C VAL A 51 -6.45 -1.25 2.11
N TYR A 52 -6.62 -1.05 0.81
CA TYR A 52 -5.73 -1.57 -0.21
C TYR A 52 -4.84 -0.44 -0.72
N ILE A 53 -3.55 -0.72 -0.86
CA ILE A 53 -2.56 0.22 -1.37
C ILE A 53 -2.02 -0.35 -2.65
N VAL A 54 -2.17 0.36 -3.76
CA VAL A 54 -1.55 -0.04 -5.03
C VAL A 54 -0.29 0.78 -5.26
N GLU A 55 0.81 0.10 -5.52
CA GLU A 55 2.13 0.65 -5.78
C GLU A 55 2.53 0.42 -7.25
N LYS A 56 2.71 1.51 -8.00
CA LYS A 56 3.25 1.48 -9.37
C LYS A 56 4.28 2.59 -9.60
N ASP A 57 3.85 3.84 -9.50
CA ASP A 57 4.69 5.06 -9.61
C ASP A 57 4.68 5.88 -8.30
N GLY A 58 4.04 5.32 -7.28
CA GLY A 58 3.66 5.90 -6.00
C GLY A 58 2.49 5.10 -5.41
N PHE A 59 1.95 5.56 -4.28
CA PHE A 59 0.89 4.86 -3.58
C PHE A 59 -0.50 5.42 -3.93
N SER A 60 -1.43 4.52 -4.25
CA SER A 60 -2.85 4.82 -4.40
C SER A 60 -3.65 4.00 -3.40
N PHE A 61 -4.49 4.66 -2.61
CA PHE A 61 -5.32 4.00 -1.61
C PHE A 61 -6.71 3.76 -2.21
N VAL A 62 -7.13 2.51 -2.24
CA VAL A 62 -8.32 2.08 -2.95
C VAL A 62 -9.17 1.15 -2.09
N SER A 63 -10.46 1.13 -2.38
CA SER A 63 -11.39 0.11 -1.88
C SER A 63 -11.13 -1.25 -2.55
N LYS A 64 -11.74 -2.30 -2.00
CA LYS A 64 -11.70 -3.65 -2.59
C LYS A 64 -12.25 -3.66 -4.02
N ASP A 65 -13.37 -2.98 -4.25
CA ASP A 65 -14.04 -2.98 -5.55
C ASP A 65 -13.20 -2.24 -6.60
N GLU A 66 -12.54 -1.16 -6.22
CA GLU A 66 -11.60 -0.44 -7.08
C GLU A 66 -10.37 -1.30 -7.40
N LEU A 67 -9.83 -2.04 -6.44
CA LEU A 67 -8.75 -3.00 -6.69
C LEU A 67 -9.18 -4.09 -7.67
N ILE A 68 -10.35 -4.71 -7.44
CA ILE A 68 -10.90 -5.74 -8.34
C ILE A 68 -11.09 -5.19 -9.74
N ARG A 69 -11.65 -3.98 -9.87
CA ARG A 69 -11.81 -3.31 -11.16
C ARG A 69 -10.45 -3.09 -11.83
N LYS A 70 -9.43 -2.68 -11.08
CA LYS A 70 -8.08 -2.48 -11.62
C LYS A 70 -7.47 -3.80 -12.11
N LEU A 71 -7.61 -4.88 -11.35
CA LEU A 71 -7.17 -6.22 -11.74
C LEU A 71 -7.85 -6.67 -13.04
N LYS A 72 -9.18 -6.53 -13.14
CA LYS A 72 -9.95 -6.90 -14.35
C LYS A 72 -9.59 -6.07 -15.58
N LEU A 73 -9.17 -4.81 -15.41
CA LEU A 73 -8.76 -3.93 -16.50
C LEU A 73 -7.28 -4.07 -16.87
N THR A 74 -6.50 -4.87 -16.15
CA THR A 74 -5.08 -5.06 -16.45
C THR A 74 -4.94 -6.14 -17.51
N GLU A 75 -4.49 -5.76 -18.70
CA GLU A 75 -4.26 -6.68 -19.80
C GLU A 75 -2.94 -7.43 -19.65
N ILE A 76 -2.98 -8.74 -19.87
CA ILE A 76 -1.80 -9.60 -19.90
C ILE A 76 -0.97 -9.23 -21.13
N SER A 77 0.31 -8.93 -20.91
CA SER A 77 1.30 -8.67 -21.94
C SER A 77 2.13 -9.91 -22.25
N ASP A 78 2.70 -9.96 -23.45
CA ASP A 78 3.60 -11.04 -23.89
C ASP A 78 4.96 -11.05 -23.16
N ARG A 79 5.24 -10.07 -22.30
CA ARG A 79 6.48 -9.99 -21.53
C ARG A 79 6.33 -10.83 -20.26
N GLU A 80 6.97 -11.98 -20.25
CA GLU A 80 6.82 -13.00 -19.19
C GLU A 80 7.10 -12.49 -17.76
N GLU A 81 7.99 -11.51 -17.58
CA GLU A 81 8.45 -11.09 -16.24
C GLU A 81 8.00 -9.68 -15.79
N SER A 82 6.95 -9.11 -16.39
CA SER A 82 6.52 -7.76 -16.00
C SER A 82 5.64 -7.78 -14.74
N VAL A 83 6.10 -7.11 -13.67
CA VAL A 83 5.24 -6.72 -12.56
C VAL A 83 4.46 -5.47 -12.98
N TYR A 84 3.14 -5.56 -13.06
CA TYR A 84 2.27 -4.43 -13.44
C TYR A 84 2.16 -3.40 -12.33
N PHE A 85 2.01 -3.89 -11.10
CA PHE A 85 1.98 -3.14 -9.85
C PHE A 85 2.06 -4.12 -8.68
N ASN A 86 2.43 -3.63 -7.51
CA ASN A 86 2.20 -4.35 -6.26
C ASN A 86 0.90 -3.85 -5.65
N TYR A 87 0.21 -4.69 -4.89
CA TYR A 87 -0.75 -4.17 -3.93
C TYR A 87 -0.50 -4.74 -2.54
N TYR A 88 -0.78 -3.92 -1.54
CA TYR A 88 -0.75 -4.27 -0.14
C TYR A 88 -2.18 -4.23 0.39
N TYR A 89 -2.51 -5.04 1.39
CA TYR A 89 -3.76 -4.87 2.12
C TYR A 89 -3.49 -4.83 3.62
N ILE A 90 -4.05 -3.82 4.27
CA ILE A 90 -3.84 -3.54 5.69
C ILE A 90 -5.20 -3.67 6.37
N THR A 91 -5.29 -4.57 7.35
CA THR A 91 -6.55 -4.91 8.06
C THR A 91 -6.68 -4.23 9.42
N GLU A 92 -5.61 -3.62 9.91
CA GLU A 92 -5.53 -2.94 11.22
C GLU A 92 -4.45 -1.86 11.17
N ASP A 93 -4.30 -1.09 12.26
CA ASP A 93 -3.28 -0.05 12.33
C ASP A 93 -1.89 -0.64 12.03
N TYR A 94 -1.22 -0.10 11.01
CA TYR A 94 0.14 -0.48 10.66
C TYR A 94 1.12 0.37 11.46
N TRP A 95 1.67 -0.25 12.50
CA TRP A 95 2.58 0.36 13.47
C TRP A 95 3.91 -0.40 13.52
N PRO A 96 4.89 -0.07 12.65
CA PRO A 96 6.22 -0.67 12.69
C PRO A 96 6.97 -0.40 14.00
N GLU A 97 7.75 -1.38 14.48
CA GLU A 97 8.58 -1.23 15.68
C GLU A 97 9.69 -0.17 15.54
N LYS A 98 10.13 0.13 14.32
CA LYS A 98 11.13 1.18 14.03
C LYS A 98 10.46 2.30 13.23
N PRO A 99 9.94 3.34 13.91
CA PRO A 99 9.21 4.42 13.26
C PRO A 99 10.02 5.11 12.15
N GLY A 100 9.32 5.42 11.06
CA GLY A 100 9.88 6.15 9.91
C GLY A 100 10.79 5.33 8.98
N ARG A 101 11.06 4.04 9.27
CA ARG A 101 11.83 3.16 8.39
C ARG A 101 10.93 2.37 7.46
N ASP A 102 11.52 1.89 6.36
CA ASP A 102 10.82 1.00 5.46
C ASP A 102 10.68 -0.40 6.05
N HIS A 103 9.44 -0.77 6.30
CA HIS A 103 9.00 -2.07 6.79
C HIS A 103 7.90 -2.67 5.91
N MET A 104 7.66 -2.13 4.72
CA MET A 104 6.54 -2.57 3.87
C MET A 104 6.63 -4.05 3.46
N GLY A 105 7.84 -4.62 3.45
CA GLY A 105 8.04 -6.06 3.20
C GLY A 105 7.39 -6.99 4.23
N SER A 106 6.97 -6.49 5.40
CA SER A 106 6.20 -7.30 6.38
C SER A 106 4.69 -7.21 6.19
N LEU A 107 4.20 -6.28 5.35
CA LEU A 107 2.79 -6.19 5.02
C LEU A 107 2.40 -7.34 4.10
N TYR A 108 1.15 -7.79 4.22
CA TYR A 108 0.60 -8.66 3.19
C TYR A 108 0.54 -7.92 1.87
N HIS A 109 1.17 -8.49 0.85
CA HIS A 109 1.24 -7.92 -0.48
C HIS A 109 1.29 -8.99 -1.55
N GLU A 110 0.88 -8.60 -2.76
CA GLU A 110 0.95 -9.42 -3.94
C GLU A 110 1.62 -8.64 -5.07
N HIS A 111 2.48 -9.34 -5.81
CA HIS A 111 3.02 -8.86 -7.07
C HIS A 111 2.04 -9.21 -8.18
N VAL A 112 1.42 -8.20 -8.79
CA VAL A 112 0.52 -8.44 -9.92
C VAL A 112 1.36 -8.68 -11.17
N THR A 113 1.52 -9.96 -11.51
CA THR A 113 2.20 -10.47 -12.69
C THR A 113 1.20 -11.11 -13.66
N ASN A 114 1.69 -11.57 -14.82
CA ASN A 114 0.90 -12.38 -15.74
C ASN A 114 0.27 -13.60 -15.07
N ASP A 115 1.04 -14.32 -14.26
CA ASP A 115 0.56 -15.55 -13.63
C ASP A 115 -0.46 -15.25 -12.53
N TYR A 116 -0.26 -14.17 -11.76
CA TYR A 116 -1.25 -13.67 -10.82
C TYR A 116 -2.59 -13.37 -11.54
N LEU A 117 -2.55 -12.64 -12.66
CA LEU A 117 -3.77 -12.26 -13.39
C LEU A 117 -4.49 -13.46 -14.00
N LYS A 118 -3.76 -14.45 -14.51
CA LYS A 118 -4.34 -15.71 -15.01
C LYS A 118 -5.07 -16.46 -13.88
N GLU A 119 -4.42 -16.61 -12.73
CA GLU A 119 -5.05 -17.24 -11.56
C GLU A 119 -6.27 -16.47 -11.07
N PHE A 120 -6.17 -15.14 -11.03
CA PHE A 120 -7.28 -14.27 -10.65
C PHE A 120 -8.49 -14.45 -11.58
N SER A 121 -8.28 -14.46 -12.90
CA SER A 121 -9.36 -14.68 -13.87
C SER A 121 -10.05 -16.03 -13.64
N ILE A 122 -9.28 -17.12 -13.55
CA ILE A 122 -9.83 -18.48 -13.34
C ILE A 122 -10.69 -18.55 -12.08
N LYS A 123 -10.26 -17.92 -10.98
CA LYS A 123 -10.99 -17.93 -9.70
C LYS A 123 -12.28 -17.09 -9.75
N ASN A 124 -12.33 -16.04 -10.58
CA ASN A 124 -13.45 -15.09 -10.63
C ASN A 124 -14.37 -15.27 -11.85
N ASP A 125 -14.03 -16.15 -12.79
CA ASP A 125 -14.90 -16.61 -13.89
C ASP A 125 -15.84 -17.75 -13.46
N LEU A 126 -15.74 -18.20 -12.20
CA LEU A 126 -16.56 -19.26 -11.59
C LEU A 126 -17.73 -18.72 -10.73
N ASP A 127 -17.91 -17.40 -10.68
CA ASP A 127 -19.05 -16.68 -10.06
C ASP A 127 -19.96 -16.05 -11.13
#